data_AF-G8NSS2-F1
#
_entry.id   AF-G8NSS2-F1
#
_cell.length_a   1.000
_cell.length_b   1.000
_cell.length_c   1.000
_cell.angle_alpha   90.00
_cell.angle_beta   90.00
_cell.angle_gamma   90.00
#
_symmetry.space_group_name_H-M   'P 1'
#
loop_
_entity.id
_entity.type
_entity.pdbx_description
1 polymer ?
#
loop_
_entity_poly.entity_id
_entity_poly.type
_entity_poly.pdbx_seq_one_letter_code
_entity_poly.pdbx_strand_id
1 'polypeptide(L)' 'MPKAARPEDDPAVKAAEADRKRRIQALEMTRERVLSERTSSPHRRSALELALATIERELEQLGWSIKL' A
#
# COMPACT_ATOMS: atom_id res chain seq x y z
N MET A 1 22.35 -34.53 -5.88
CA MET A 1 21.68 -34.09 -4.64
C MET A 1 20.57 -33.12 -5.04
N PRO A 2 19.28 -33.39 -4.82
CA PRO A 2 18.25 -32.39 -5.10
C PRO A 2 18.34 -31.31 -4.03
N LYS A 3 18.46 -30.05 -4.47
CA LYS A 3 18.52 -28.88 -3.61
C LYS A 3 17.16 -28.74 -2.93
N ALA A 4 17.13 -28.85 -1.59
CA ALA A 4 15.92 -28.64 -0.81
C ALA A 4 15.30 -27.30 -1.19
N ALA A 5 14.06 -27.33 -1.68
CA ALA A 5 13.29 -26.12 -1.95
C ALA A 5 13.20 -25.35 -0.63
N ARG A 6 13.71 -24.12 -0.62
CA ARG A 6 13.55 -23.24 0.54
C ARG A 6 12.04 -22.97 0.68
N PRO A 7 11.51 -22.78 1.90
CA PRO A 7 10.11 -22.45 2.14
C PRO A 7 9.66 -21.13 1.46
N GLU A 8 10.60 -20.35 0.94
CA GLU A 8 10.39 -19.16 0.10
C GLU A 8 9.91 -19.50 -1.33
N ASP A 9 10.09 -20.74 -1.80
CA ASP A 9 9.66 -21.22 -3.11
C ASP A 9 8.25 -21.81 -3.11
N ASP A 10 7.59 -21.86 -1.94
CA ASP A 10 6.20 -22.27 -1.83
C ASP A 10 5.31 -21.31 -2.65
N PRO A 11 4.53 -21.82 -3.63
CA PRO A 11 3.71 -20.99 -4.50
C PRO A 11 2.65 -20.22 -3.71
N ALA A 12 2.20 -20.74 -2.57
CA ALA A 12 1.28 -20.06 -1.66
C ALA A 12 1.91 -18.80 -1.03
N VAL A 13 3.18 -18.88 -0.62
CA VAL A 13 3.93 -17.74 -0.04
C VAL A 13 4.15 -16.68 -1.10
N LYS A 14 4.53 -17.07 -2.33
CA LYS A 14 4.69 -16.13 -3.45
C LYS A 14 3.38 -15.45 -3.85
N ALA A 15 2.26 -16.17 -3.80
CA ALA A 15 0.94 -15.60 -4.09
C ALA A 15 0.52 -14.56 -3.04
N ALA A 16 0.74 -14.83 -1.75
CA ALA A 16 0.47 -13.89 -0.67
C ALA A 16 1.34 -12.62 -0.76
N GLU A 17 2.63 -12.78 -1.06
CA GLU A 17 3.54 -11.66 -1.30
C GLU A 17 3.13 -10.83 -2.53
N ALA A 18 2.69 -11.48 -3.61
CA ALA A 18 2.20 -10.81 -4.81
C ALA A 18 0.91 -10.02 -4.54
N ASP A 19 -0.02 -10.57 -3.76
CA ASP A 19 -1.24 -9.89 -3.33
C ASP A 19 -0.92 -8.65 -2.47
N ARG A 20 -0.05 -8.81 -1.47
CA ARG A 20 0.42 -7.72 -0.62
C ARG A 20 1.06 -6.61 -1.45
N LYS A 21 1.92 -6.94 -2.41
CA LYS A 21 2.54 -5.96 -3.31
C LYS A 21 1.52 -5.22 -4.18
N ARG A 22 0.50 -5.92 -4.70
CA ARG A 22 -0.58 -5.28 -5.47
C ARG A 22 -1.38 -4.32 -4.61
N ARG A 23 -1.69 -4.71 -3.36
CA ARG A 23 -2.41 -3.84 -2.40
C ARG A 23 -1.60 -2.60 -2.07
N ILE A 24 -0.30 -2.74 -1.81
CA ILE A 24 0.59 -1.59 -1.57
C ILE A 24 0.60 -0.67 -2.80
N GLN A 25 0.82 -1.19 -4.01
CA GLN A 25 0.82 -0.37 -5.23
C GLN A 25 -0.50 0.37 -5.47
N ALA A 26 -1.65 -0.29 -5.23
CA ALA A 26 -2.95 0.35 -5.38
C ALA A 26 -3.15 1.49 -4.36
N LEU A 27 -2.72 1.28 -3.12
CA LEU A 27 -2.76 2.30 -2.06
C LEU A 27 -1.82 3.45 -2.36
N GLU A 28 -0.61 3.20 -2.85
CA GLU A 28 0.34 4.22 -3.31
C GLU A 28 -0.23 5.07 -4.45
N MET A 29 -0.82 4.44 -5.47
CA MET A 29 -1.44 5.16 -6.58
C MET A 29 -2.60 6.04 -6.10
N THR A 30 -3.39 5.54 -5.15
CA THR A 30 -4.48 6.32 -4.54
C THR A 30 -3.93 7.50 -3.74
N ARG A 31 -2.87 7.29 -2.95
CA ARG A 31 -2.15 8.34 -2.21
C ARG A 31 -1.65 9.43 -3.14
N GLU A 32 -0.97 9.07 -4.23
CA GLU A 32 -0.45 10.05 -5.20
C GLU A 32 -1.59 10.84 -5.85
N ARG A 33 -2.69 10.18 -6.20
CA ARG A 33 -3.89 10.84 -6.74
C ARG A 33 -4.47 11.84 -5.76
N VAL A 34 -4.58 11.48 -4.48
CA VAL A 34 -5.08 12.35 -3.41
C VAL A 34 -4.15 13.56 -3.20
N LEU A 35 -2.84 13.36 -3.21
CA LEU A 35 -1.84 14.44 -3.11
C LEU A 35 -1.85 15.38 -4.33
N SER A 36 -2.07 14.82 -5.52
CA SER A 36 -2.17 15.57 -6.78
C SER A 36 -3.49 16.32 -6.91
N GLU A 37 -4.57 15.82 -6.28
CA GLU A 37 -5.88 16.47 -6.20
C GLU A 37 -5.86 17.66 -5.22
N ARG A 38 -5.00 18.65 -5.48
CA ARG A 38 -4.98 19.94 -4.78
C ARG A 38 -6.26 20.71 -5.12
N THR A 39 -7.27 20.59 -4.27
CA THR A 39 -8.50 21.38 -4.40
C THR A 39 -8.41 22.65 -3.54
N SER A 40 -8.83 23.79 -4.10
CA SER A 40 -8.96 25.05 -3.36
C SER A 40 -10.18 25.10 -2.43
N SER A 41 -10.97 24.01 -2.32
CA SER A 41 -12.14 23.95 -1.45
C SER A 41 -11.77 23.34 -0.09
N PRO A 42 -11.99 24.05 1.03
CA PRO A 42 -11.55 23.61 2.36
C PRO A 42 -12.23 22.32 2.81
N HIS A 43 -13.51 22.12 2.47
CA HIS A 43 -14.25 20.89 2.81
C HIS A 43 -13.70 19.68 2.07
N ARG A 44 -13.38 19.82 0.78
CA ARG A 44 -12.74 18.74 0.01
C ARG A 44 -11.33 18.47 0.50
N ARG A 45 -10.58 19.50 0.89
CA ARG A 45 -9.23 19.33 1.47
C ARG A 45 -9.26 18.45 2.72
N SER A 46 -10.15 18.71 3.66
CA SER A 46 -10.27 17.88 4.87
C SER A 46 -10.68 16.44 4.57
N ALA A 47 -11.57 16.22 3.60
CA ALA A 47 -11.93 14.87 3.17
C ALA A 47 -10.75 14.12 2.53
N LEU A 48 -9.93 14.82 1.74
CA LEU A 48 -8.72 14.27 1.11
C LEU A 48 -7.62 13.98 2.15
N GLU A 49 -7.43 14.83 3.16
CA GLU A 49 -6.49 14.58 4.26
C GLU A 49 -6.90 13.36 5.10
N LEU A 50 -8.21 13.17 5.36
CA LEU A 50 -8.73 11.98 6.04
C LEU A 50 -8.53 10.72 5.18
N ALA A 51 -8.81 10.81 3.88
CA ALA A 51 -8.57 9.70 2.95
C ALA A 51 -7.08 9.34 2.90
N LEU A 52 -6.20 10.34 2.85
CA LEU A 52 -4.75 10.16 2.88
C LEU A 52 -4.30 9.45 4.17
N ALA A 53 -4.74 9.93 5.33
CA ALA A 53 -4.42 9.33 6.62
C ALA A 53 -4.96 7.89 6.76
N THR A 54 -6.09 7.58 6.12
CA THR A 54 -6.65 6.22 6.08
C THR A 54 -5.75 5.31 5.24
N ILE A 55 -5.36 5.77 4.05
CA ILE A 55 -4.47 5.03 3.14
C ILE A 55 -3.11 4.78 3.81
N GLU A 56 -2.54 5.79 4.47
CA GLU A 56 -1.26 5.66 5.18
C GLU A 56 -1.33 4.65 6.33
N ARG A 57 -2.44 4.60 7.08
CA ARG A 57 -2.65 3.55 8.10
C ARG A 57 -2.77 2.16 7.51
N GLU A 58 -3.52 1.98 6.42
CA GLU A 58 -3.65 0.66 5.76
C GLU A 58 -2.29 0.16 5.26
N LEU A 59 -1.46 1.07 4.77
CA LEU A 59 -0.09 0.79 4.36
C LEU A 59 0.81 0.39 5.54
N GLU A 60 0.72 1.10 6.66
CA GLU A 60 1.43 0.72 7.89
C GLU A 60 1.01 -0.66 8.40
N GLN A 61 -0.30 -0.99 8.36
CA GLN A 61 -0.81 -2.32 8.72
C GLN A 61 -0.29 -3.40 7.78
N LEU A 62 -0.13 -3.08 6.50
CA LEU A 62 0.53 -3.95 5.53
C LEU A 62 2.04 -3.98 5.71
N GLY A 63 2.62 -3.37 6.75
CA GLY A 63 4.06 -3.34 7.03
C GLY A 63 4.86 -2.47 6.06
N TRP A 64 4.19 -1.60 5.31
CA TRP A 64 4.81 -0.56 4.51
C TRP A 64 4.80 0.74 5.31
N SER A 65 5.83 0.93 6.13
CA SER A 65 6.01 2.16 6.90
C SER A 65 6.65 3.21 5.98
N ILE A 66 5.83 4.17 5.51
CA ILE A 66 6.35 5.40 4.90
C ILE A 66 7.05 6.17 6.02
N LYS A 67 8.38 6.18 6.05
CA LYS A 67 9.12 7.14 6.87
C LYS A 67 8.86 8.53 6.28
N LEU A 68 8.04 9.31 6.98
CA LEU A 68 7.82 10.74 6.73
C LEU A 68 9.06 11.54 7.13
#